data_AF-A0A1A1YAC9-F1
#
_entry.id   AF-A0A1A1YAC9-F1
#
_cell.length_a   1.000
_cell.length_b   1.000
_cell.length_c   1.000
_cell.angle_alpha   90.00
_cell.angle_beta   90.00
_cell.angle_gamma   90.00
#
_symmetry.space_group_name_H-M   'P 1'
#
loop_
_entity.id
_entity.type
_entity.pdbx_description
1 polymer ?
#
loop_
_entity_poly.entity_id
_entity_poly.type
_entity_poly.pdbx_seq_one_letter_code
_entity_poly.pdbx_strand_id
1 'polypeptide(L)'
;MTDSGKADQARKGLIDSVKGKAKEVVGAVTGNDSLTAEGQLEQTEAQQRKEASKAEAIADAEAREARAQAAEAKREGAAERSAVHAEAAAEETEIRADRAAQKQAAEQAAHQDLVKQQADAERDAQQRIEQAKSEKREATQAADEEVADALDDHQDAVRESAEARAEADRLRAQAETRSDR
;
A
#
# COMPACT_ATOMS: atom_id res chain seq x y z
N MET A 1 95.98 33.35 1.61
CA MET A 1 96.29 34.67 1.03
C MET A 1 95.84 34.60 -0.42
N THR A 2 94.88 35.38 -0.92
CA THR A 2 94.51 36.76 -0.61
C THR A 2 92.99 36.93 -0.62
N ASP A 3 92.55 37.64 0.41
CA ASP A 3 91.19 38.00 0.76
C ASP A 3 90.89 39.37 0.16
N SER A 4 90.73 39.45 -1.16
CA SER A 4 90.57 40.73 -1.87
C SER A 4 89.35 40.80 -2.81
N GLY A 5 88.47 39.79 -2.80
CA GLY A 5 87.25 39.78 -3.62
C GLY A 5 86.02 40.38 -2.94
N LYS A 6 85.91 40.26 -1.61
CA LYS A 6 84.70 40.68 -0.87
C LYS A 6 84.69 42.17 -0.49
N ALA A 7 85.86 42.80 -0.38
CA ALA A 7 85.97 44.22 -0.04
C ALA A 7 85.61 45.17 -1.19
N ASP A 8 85.75 44.73 -2.46
CA ASP A 8 85.43 45.56 -3.63
C ASP A 8 83.93 45.57 -3.99
N GLN A 9 83.20 44.49 -3.69
CA GLN A 9 81.74 44.47 -3.87
C GLN A 9 81.00 45.27 -2.78
N ALA A 10 81.52 45.29 -1.56
CA ALA A 10 80.94 46.09 -0.47
C ALA A 10 81.12 47.61 -0.67
N ARG A 11 82.20 48.06 -1.34
CA ARG A 11 82.43 49.49 -1.63
C ARG A 11 81.61 50.00 -2.83
N LYS A 12 81.25 49.14 -3.79
CA LYS A 12 80.34 49.51 -4.89
C LYS A 12 78.91 49.76 -4.41
N GLY A 13 78.41 49.00 -3.42
CA GLY A 13 77.07 49.18 -2.86
C GLY A 13 76.85 50.49 -2.07
N LEU A 14 77.93 51.09 -1.55
CA LEU A 14 77.86 52.38 -0.85
C LEU A 14 77.88 53.59 -1.80
N ILE A 15 78.40 53.45 -3.02
CA ILE A 15 78.45 54.55 -3.99
C ILE A 15 77.11 54.70 -4.74
N ASP A 16 76.37 53.60 -4.93
CA ASP A 16 75.05 53.65 -5.57
C ASP A 16 73.94 54.15 -4.63
N SER A 17 74.05 53.94 -3.31
CA SER A 17 73.06 54.45 -2.34
C SER A 17 73.15 55.98 -2.15
N VAL A 18 74.31 56.59 -2.40
CA VAL A 18 74.51 58.05 -2.31
C VAL A 18 74.07 58.74 -3.60
N LYS A 19 74.25 58.10 -4.76
CA LYS A 19 73.69 58.61 -6.04
C LYS A 19 72.17 58.67 -6.04
N GLY A 20 71.50 57.73 -5.37
CA GLY A 20 70.05 57.75 -5.18
C GLY A 20 69.58 58.97 -4.40
N LYS A 21 70.20 59.25 -3.24
CA LYS A 21 69.86 60.40 -2.38
C LYS A 21 70.24 61.76 -2.98
N ALA A 22 71.29 61.84 -3.81
CA ALA A 22 71.65 63.08 -4.49
C ALA A 22 70.70 63.44 -5.65
N LYS A 23 70.12 62.44 -6.34
CA LYS A 23 69.11 62.66 -7.38
C LYS A 23 67.79 63.18 -6.82
N GLU A 24 67.43 62.81 -5.60
CA GLU A 24 66.28 63.38 -4.88
C GLU A 24 66.48 64.87 -4.59
N VAL A 25 67.69 65.28 -4.17
CA VAL A 25 67.97 66.69 -3.82
C VAL A 25 68.07 67.58 -5.05
N VAL A 26 68.55 67.07 -6.20
CA VAL A 26 68.59 67.84 -7.46
C VAL A 26 67.23 67.87 -8.18
N GLY A 27 66.39 66.85 -8.02
CA GLY A 27 65.03 66.80 -8.56
C GLY A 27 64.08 67.84 -7.95
N ALA A 28 64.25 68.12 -6.65
CA ALA A 28 63.46 69.12 -5.92
C ALA A 28 63.73 70.59 -6.34
N VAL A 29 64.83 70.86 -7.06
CA VAL A 29 65.22 72.22 -7.49
C VAL A 29 64.90 72.48 -8.97
N THR A 30 64.56 71.46 -9.77
CA THR A 30 64.32 71.58 -11.22
C THR A 30 62.87 71.37 -11.67
N GLY A 31 61.91 71.25 -10.75
CA GLY A 31 60.49 71.13 -11.10
C GLY A 31 60.08 69.72 -11.54
N ASN A 32 60.58 68.69 -10.86
CA ASN A 32 60.31 67.27 -11.13
C ASN A 32 59.38 66.63 -10.06
N ASP A 33 58.85 67.43 -9.13
CA ASP A 33 57.90 66.98 -8.10
C ASP A 33 56.61 66.42 -8.72
N SER A 34 56.23 66.91 -9.90
CA SER A 34 55.06 66.40 -10.64
C SER A 34 55.26 64.96 -11.10
N LEU A 35 56.42 64.61 -11.68
CA LEU A 35 56.72 63.25 -12.14
C LEU A 35 56.93 62.26 -10.99
N THR A 36 57.46 62.75 -9.86
CA THR A 36 57.60 61.93 -8.64
C THR A 36 56.23 61.65 -8.02
N ALA A 37 55.34 62.67 -7.97
CA ALA A 37 53.96 62.50 -7.53
C ALA A 37 53.15 61.60 -8.48
N GLU A 38 53.35 61.74 -9.79
CA GLU A 38 52.70 60.92 -10.82
C GLU A 38 53.13 59.46 -10.73
N GLY A 39 54.42 59.18 -10.50
CA GLY A 39 54.91 57.82 -10.25
C GLY A 39 54.38 57.19 -8.95
N GLN A 40 54.21 57.98 -7.89
CA GLN A 40 53.56 57.49 -6.65
C GLN A 40 52.06 57.23 -6.84
N LEU A 41 51.38 58.07 -7.62
CA LEU A 41 49.98 57.86 -7.99
C LEU A 41 49.82 56.58 -8.83
N GLU A 42 50.67 56.38 -9.84
CA GLU A 42 50.69 55.17 -10.66
C GLU A 42 50.95 53.91 -9.82
N GLN A 43 51.90 53.96 -8.88
CA GLN A 43 52.15 52.84 -7.96
C GLN A 43 50.93 52.56 -7.07
N THR A 44 50.28 53.61 -6.56
CA THR A 44 49.08 53.47 -5.73
C THR A 44 47.93 52.87 -6.52
N GLU A 45 47.68 53.33 -7.75
CA GLU A 45 46.67 52.74 -8.63
C GLU A 45 46.99 51.29 -8.98
N ALA A 46 48.25 50.96 -9.30
CA ALA A 46 48.66 49.59 -9.58
C ALA A 46 48.45 48.67 -8.37
N GLN A 47 48.76 49.17 -7.17
CA GLN A 47 48.52 48.46 -5.92
C GLN A 47 47.02 48.24 -5.68
N GLN A 48 46.19 49.26 -5.85
CA GLN A 48 44.73 49.15 -5.73
C GLN A 48 44.13 48.19 -6.76
N ARG A 49 44.58 48.25 -8.03
CA ARG A 49 44.16 47.30 -9.08
C ARG A 49 44.51 45.86 -8.72
N LYS A 50 45.71 45.63 -8.14
CA LYS A 50 46.15 44.31 -7.69
C LYS A 50 45.34 43.80 -6.50
N GLU A 51 45.05 44.67 -5.54
CA GLU A 51 44.21 44.33 -4.38
C GLU A 51 42.77 44.01 -4.80
N ALA A 52 42.18 44.82 -5.68
CA ALA A 52 40.86 44.57 -6.26
C ALA A 52 40.81 43.23 -7.02
N SER A 53 41.80 42.97 -7.88
CA SER A 53 41.90 41.69 -8.62
C SER A 53 42.02 40.49 -7.68
N LYS A 54 42.77 40.64 -6.58
CA LYS A 54 42.92 39.59 -5.56
C LYS A 54 41.60 39.36 -4.81
N ALA A 55 40.90 40.45 -4.43
CA ALA A 55 39.61 40.36 -3.77
C ALA A 55 38.56 39.69 -4.67
N GLU A 56 38.51 40.06 -5.95
CA GLU A 56 37.62 39.44 -6.94
C GLU A 56 37.94 37.96 -7.11
N ALA A 57 39.22 37.59 -7.25
CA ALA A 57 39.62 36.18 -7.37
C ALA A 57 39.24 35.33 -6.13
N ILE A 58 39.35 35.90 -4.93
CA ILE A 58 38.92 35.23 -3.69
C ILE A 58 37.40 35.07 -3.68
N ALA A 59 36.64 36.13 -3.98
CA ALA A 59 35.19 36.09 -4.04
C ALA A 59 34.68 35.07 -5.08
N ASP A 60 35.35 34.98 -6.23
CA ASP A 60 35.03 34.01 -7.28
C ASP A 60 35.30 32.56 -6.83
N ALA A 61 36.39 32.34 -6.09
CA ALA A 61 36.72 31.05 -5.51
C ALA A 61 35.70 30.63 -4.46
N GLU A 62 35.37 31.51 -3.52
CA GLU A 62 34.35 31.29 -2.48
C GLU A 62 32.98 31.03 -3.09
N ALA A 63 32.59 31.78 -4.12
CA ALA A 63 31.33 31.58 -4.82
C ALA A 63 31.26 30.22 -5.54
N ARG A 64 32.38 29.74 -6.11
CA ARG A 64 32.46 28.41 -6.73
C ARG A 64 32.37 27.31 -5.68
N GLU A 65 33.06 27.46 -4.56
CA GLU A 65 33.00 26.50 -3.46
C GLU A 65 31.58 26.40 -2.88
N ALA A 66 30.94 27.54 -2.58
CA ALA A 66 29.57 27.58 -2.07
C ALA A 66 28.57 26.93 -3.05
N ARG A 67 28.75 27.15 -4.36
CA ARG A 67 27.93 26.49 -5.39
C ARG A 67 28.16 24.99 -5.44
N ALA A 68 29.40 24.53 -5.28
CA ALA A 68 29.74 23.12 -5.25
C ALA A 68 29.09 22.43 -4.03
N GLN A 69 29.26 23.00 -2.83
CA GLN A 69 28.64 22.50 -1.60
C GLN A 69 27.11 22.47 -1.70
N ALA A 70 26.49 23.53 -2.24
CA ALA A 70 25.04 23.57 -2.43
C ALA A 70 24.55 22.52 -3.46
N ALA A 71 25.35 22.24 -4.50
CA ALA A 71 25.02 21.20 -5.47
C ALA A 71 25.15 19.79 -4.87
N GLU A 72 26.17 19.56 -4.05
CA GLU A 72 26.38 18.29 -3.32
C GLU A 72 25.24 18.03 -2.33
N ALA A 73 24.94 18.99 -1.45
CA ALA A 73 23.83 18.88 -0.49
C ALA A 73 22.48 18.62 -1.19
N LYS A 74 22.24 19.24 -2.36
CA LYS A 74 21.04 18.95 -3.17
C LYS A 74 21.02 17.53 -3.71
N ARG A 75 22.16 17.00 -4.17
CA ARG A 75 22.27 15.63 -4.68
C ARG A 75 22.08 14.61 -3.57
N GLU A 76 22.72 14.81 -2.43
CA GLU A 76 22.57 13.95 -1.26
C GLU A 76 21.12 13.93 -0.78
N GLY A 77 20.51 15.10 -0.59
CA GLY A 77 19.11 15.17 -0.19
C GLY A 77 18.16 14.57 -1.23
N ALA A 78 18.47 14.66 -2.52
CA ALA A 78 17.69 14.00 -3.57
C ALA A 78 17.85 12.47 -3.53
N ALA A 79 19.06 11.97 -3.30
CA ALA A 79 19.35 10.56 -3.17
C ALA A 79 18.66 9.96 -1.93
N GLU A 80 18.73 10.65 -0.79
CA GLU A 80 18.07 10.23 0.45
C GLU A 80 16.56 10.18 0.28
N ARG A 81 15.95 11.24 -0.28
CA ARG A 81 14.50 11.23 -0.60
C ARG A 81 14.14 10.09 -1.53
N SER A 82 14.94 9.84 -2.57
CA SER A 82 14.70 8.73 -3.50
C SER A 82 14.78 7.37 -2.81
N ALA A 83 15.71 7.18 -1.88
CA ALA A 83 15.85 5.93 -1.13
C ALA A 83 14.65 5.72 -0.20
N VAL A 84 14.26 6.74 0.56
CA VAL A 84 13.08 6.69 1.45
C VAL A 84 11.79 6.43 0.65
N HIS A 85 11.62 7.07 -0.50
CA HIS A 85 10.46 6.82 -1.37
C HIS A 85 10.46 5.40 -1.94
N ALA A 86 11.63 4.86 -2.31
CA ALA A 86 11.72 3.49 -2.81
C ALA A 86 11.38 2.46 -1.73
N GLU A 87 11.87 2.67 -0.49
CA GLU A 87 11.56 1.82 0.66
C GLU A 87 10.06 1.88 1.01
N ALA A 88 9.49 3.09 1.10
CA ALA A 88 8.06 3.26 1.36
C ALA A 88 7.19 2.61 0.26
N ALA A 89 7.59 2.70 -1.01
CA ALA A 89 6.88 2.05 -2.11
C ALA A 89 6.97 0.52 -2.04
N ALA A 90 8.11 -0.03 -1.61
CA ALA A 90 8.26 -1.47 -1.40
C ALA A 90 7.36 -1.95 -0.26
N GLU A 91 7.38 -1.27 0.89
CA GLU A 91 6.54 -1.59 2.05
C GLU A 91 5.04 -1.47 1.70
N GLU A 92 4.63 -0.42 0.98
CA GLU A 92 3.25 -0.28 0.51
C GLU A 92 2.84 -1.45 -0.41
N THR A 93 3.76 -1.91 -1.27
CA THR A 93 3.52 -3.03 -2.17
C THR A 93 3.34 -4.33 -1.40
N GLU A 94 4.17 -4.59 -0.38
CA GLU A 94 4.03 -5.75 0.51
C GLU A 94 2.72 -5.72 1.29
N ILE A 95 2.38 -4.59 1.92
CA ILE A 95 1.11 -4.42 2.64
C ILE A 95 -0.09 -4.67 1.72
N ARG A 96 -0.02 -4.18 0.47
CA ARG A 96 -1.09 -4.40 -0.52
C ARG A 96 -1.19 -5.87 -0.91
N ALA A 97 -0.07 -6.56 -1.10
CA ALA A 97 -0.03 -7.98 -1.42
C ALA A 97 -0.60 -8.82 -0.28
N ASP A 98 -0.21 -8.54 0.97
CA ASP A 98 -0.71 -9.22 2.16
C ASP A 98 -2.21 -9.03 2.33
N ARG A 99 -2.71 -7.79 2.18
CA ARG A 99 -4.15 -7.50 2.23
C ARG A 99 -4.92 -8.22 1.12
N ALA A 100 -4.37 -8.30 -0.08
CA ALA A 100 -4.99 -9.02 -1.18
C ALA A 100 -5.06 -10.54 -0.88
N ALA A 101 -3.98 -11.12 -0.36
CA ALA A 101 -3.93 -12.52 0.03
C ALA A 101 -4.92 -12.84 1.17
N GLN A 102 -4.98 -11.98 2.21
CA GLN A 102 -5.95 -12.12 3.31
C GLN A 102 -7.40 -12.03 2.81
N LYS A 103 -7.69 -11.07 1.93
CA LYS A 103 -9.03 -10.92 1.34
C LYS A 103 -9.41 -12.17 0.54
N GLN A 104 -8.51 -12.68 -0.31
CA GLN A 104 -8.76 -13.90 -1.08
C GLN A 104 -8.98 -15.11 -0.18
N ALA A 105 -8.18 -15.27 0.87
CA ALA A 105 -8.35 -16.35 1.84
C ALA A 105 -9.70 -16.26 2.57
N ALA A 106 -10.12 -15.06 2.98
CA ALA A 106 -11.41 -14.83 3.61
C ALA A 106 -12.58 -15.11 2.66
N GLU A 107 -12.49 -14.69 1.40
CA GLU A 107 -13.50 -14.98 0.37
C GLU A 107 -13.60 -16.48 0.09
N GLN A 108 -12.48 -17.19 0.01
CA GLN A 108 -12.46 -18.65 -0.17
C GLN A 108 -13.07 -19.38 1.03
N ALA A 109 -12.74 -18.97 2.25
CA ALA A 109 -13.34 -19.53 3.46
C ALA A 109 -14.85 -19.30 3.50
N ALA A 110 -15.30 -18.07 3.22
CA ALA A 110 -16.73 -17.74 3.16
C ALA A 110 -17.45 -18.55 2.08
N HIS A 111 -16.83 -18.74 0.91
CA HIS A 111 -17.42 -19.57 -0.14
C HIS A 111 -17.54 -21.04 0.27
N GLN A 112 -16.52 -21.60 0.90
CA GLN A 112 -16.56 -22.98 1.42
C GLN A 112 -17.65 -23.15 2.47
N ASP A 113 -17.81 -22.17 3.37
CA ASP A 113 -18.85 -22.22 4.40
C ASP A 113 -20.25 -22.10 3.80
N LEU A 114 -20.45 -21.24 2.80
CA LEU A 114 -21.70 -21.17 2.05
C LEU A 114 -22.03 -22.49 1.34
N VAL A 115 -21.05 -23.11 0.69
CA VAL A 115 -21.25 -24.41 0.03
C VAL A 115 -21.62 -25.50 1.04
N LYS A 116 -20.98 -25.52 2.21
CA LYS A 116 -21.35 -26.45 3.30
C LYS A 116 -22.76 -26.20 3.79
N GLN A 117 -23.12 -24.95 4.07
CA GLN A 117 -24.47 -24.59 4.52
C GLN A 117 -25.55 -24.97 3.50
N GLN A 118 -25.28 -24.75 2.21
CA GLN A 118 -26.18 -25.17 1.13
C GLN A 118 -26.34 -26.70 1.11
N ALA A 119 -25.23 -27.43 1.17
CA ALA A 119 -25.27 -28.89 1.20
C ALA A 119 -26.01 -29.44 2.44
N ASP A 120 -25.82 -28.82 3.60
CA ASP A 120 -26.53 -29.20 4.83
C ASP A 120 -28.04 -28.89 4.71
N ALA A 121 -28.40 -27.71 4.21
CA ALA A 121 -29.80 -27.34 3.98
C ALA A 121 -30.49 -28.26 2.95
N GLU A 122 -29.80 -28.66 1.89
CA GLU A 122 -30.31 -29.63 0.91
C GLU A 122 -30.52 -31.00 1.53
N ARG A 123 -29.59 -31.48 2.37
CA ARG A 123 -29.75 -32.75 3.09
C ARG A 123 -30.94 -32.70 4.05
N ASP A 124 -31.10 -31.62 4.80
CA ASP A 124 -32.23 -31.42 5.71
C ASP A 124 -33.56 -31.40 4.95
N ALA A 125 -33.61 -30.71 3.80
CA ALA A 125 -34.79 -30.70 2.95
C ALA A 125 -35.12 -32.09 2.40
N GLN A 126 -34.12 -32.87 1.96
CA GLN A 126 -34.32 -34.25 1.50
C GLN A 126 -34.83 -35.15 2.63
N GLN A 127 -34.27 -35.04 3.84
CA GLN A 127 -34.73 -35.80 5.00
C GLN A 127 -36.19 -35.50 5.33
N ARG A 128 -36.61 -34.23 5.33
CA ARG A 128 -38.01 -33.85 5.54
C ARG A 128 -38.94 -34.38 4.46
N ILE A 129 -38.50 -34.37 3.20
CA ILE A 129 -39.27 -34.95 2.09
C ILE A 129 -39.45 -36.46 2.28
N GLU A 130 -38.40 -37.18 2.65
CA GLU A 130 -38.50 -38.64 2.87
C GLU A 130 -39.35 -38.98 4.10
N GLN A 131 -39.25 -38.20 5.19
CA GLN A 131 -40.13 -38.33 6.35
C GLN A 131 -41.60 -38.11 5.96
N ALA A 132 -41.91 -37.01 5.28
CA ALA A 132 -43.27 -36.72 4.82
C ALA A 132 -43.80 -37.79 3.85
N LYS A 133 -42.95 -38.39 3.01
CA LYS A 133 -43.32 -39.53 2.18
C LYS A 133 -43.64 -40.77 3.00
N SER A 134 -42.87 -41.07 4.06
CA SER A 134 -43.15 -42.19 4.97
C SER A 134 -44.48 -41.98 5.68
N GLU A 135 -44.66 -40.82 6.31
CA GLU A 135 -45.90 -40.45 7.00
C GLU A 135 -47.11 -40.54 6.07
N LYS A 136 -46.99 -40.04 4.84
CA LYS A 136 -48.05 -40.16 3.83
C LYS A 136 -48.37 -41.62 3.49
N ARG A 137 -47.36 -42.48 3.35
CA ARG A 137 -47.56 -43.91 3.07
C ARG A 137 -48.27 -44.59 4.22
N GLU A 138 -47.83 -44.33 5.45
CA GLU A 138 -48.46 -44.86 6.67
C GLU A 138 -49.92 -44.40 6.78
N ALA A 139 -50.20 -43.11 6.55
CA ALA A 139 -51.56 -42.58 6.56
C ALA A 139 -52.44 -43.19 5.45
N THR A 140 -51.87 -43.45 4.26
CA THR A 140 -52.60 -44.10 3.17
C THR A 140 -52.93 -45.55 3.52
N GLN A 141 -51.97 -46.30 4.08
CA GLN A 141 -52.19 -47.67 4.53
C GLN A 141 -53.26 -47.75 5.61
N ALA A 142 -53.21 -46.86 6.60
CA ALA A 142 -54.22 -46.80 7.65
C ALA A 142 -55.62 -46.48 7.09
N ALA A 143 -55.72 -45.58 6.10
CA ALA A 143 -56.99 -45.29 5.45
C ALA A 143 -57.51 -46.47 4.61
N ASP A 144 -56.62 -47.20 3.92
CA ASP A 144 -56.99 -48.40 3.17
C ASP A 144 -57.50 -49.51 4.10
N GLU A 145 -56.88 -49.68 5.28
CA GLU A 145 -57.33 -50.59 6.34
C GLU A 145 -58.71 -50.17 6.89
N GLU A 146 -58.92 -48.89 7.19
CA GLU A 146 -60.23 -48.38 7.66
C GLU A 146 -61.34 -48.61 6.63
N VAL A 147 -61.04 -48.44 5.34
CA VAL A 147 -61.99 -48.73 4.25
C VAL A 147 -62.29 -50.22 4.16
N ALA A 148 -61.29 -51.09 4.34
CA ALA A 148 -61.50 -52.54 4.34
C ALA A 148 -62.39 -52.99 5.51
N ASP A 149 -62.10 -52.52 6.73
CA ASP A 149 -62.91 -52.80 7.92
C ASP A 149 -64.35 -52.31 7.74
N ALA A 150 -64.55 -51.09 7.21
CA ALA A 150 -65.88 -50.56 6.94
C ALA A 150 -66.67 -51.36 5.88
N LEU A 151 -65.98 -51.94 4.88
CA LEU A 151 -66.59 -52.81 3.89
C LEU A 151 -67.01 -54.16 4.49
N ASP A 152 -66.20 -54.72 5.38
CA ASP A 152 -66.53 -55.96 6.09
C ASP A 152 -67.72 -55.76 7.04
N ASP A 153 -67.70 -54.69 7.85
CA ASP A 153 -68.84 -54.28 8.70
C ASP A 153 -70.12 -54.09 7.89
N HIS A 154 -70.02 -53.45 6.72
CA HIS A 154 -71.17 -53.26 5.83
C HIS A 154 -71.72 -54.60 5.32
N GLN A 155 -70.85 -55.53 4.91
CA GLN A 155 -71.26 -56.85 4.45
C GLN A 155 -71.94 -57.67 5.57
N ASP A 156 -71.41 -57.60 6.78
CA ASP A 156 -71.99 -58.27 7.94
C ASP A 156 -73.36 -57.67 8.29
N ALA A 157 -73.50 -56.34 8.31
CA ALA A 157 -74.79 -55.68 8.50
C ALA A 157 -75.82 -56.03 7.40
N VAL A 158 -75.39 -56.15 6.14
CA VAL A 158 -76.25 -56.58 5.03
C VAL A 158 -76.68 -58.04 5.22
N ARG A 159 -75.79 -58.93 5.65
CA ARG A 159 -76.08 -60.34 5.93
C ARG A 159 -77.08 -60.49 7.07
N GLU A 160 -76.83 -59.81 8.19
CA GLU A 160 -77.73 -59.78 9.34
C GLU A 160 -79.12 -59.24 8.95
N SER A 161 -79.17 -58.16 8.17
CA SER A 161 -80.44 -57.62 7.66
C SER A 161 -81.19 -58.62 6.77
N ALA A 162 -80.48 -59.35 5.90
CA ALA A 162 -81.07 -60.36 5.04
C ALA A 162 -81.60 -61.56 5.85
N GLU A 163 -80.86 -62.01 6.86
CA GLU A 163 -81.29 -63.06 7.78
C GLU A 163 -82.55 -62.65 8.56
N ALA A 164 -82.57 -61.44 9.11
CA ALA A 164 -83.74 -60.90 9.82
C ALA A 164 -84.98 -60.79 8.91
N ARG A 165 -84.80 -60.37 7.65
CA ARG A 165 -85.90 -60.35 6.65
C ARG A 165 -86.41 -61.76 6.34
N ALA A 166 -85.50 -62.71 6.12
CA ALA A 166 -85.88 -64.10 5.85
C ALA A 166 -86.62 -64.73 7.03
N GLU A 167 -86.21 -64.44 8.27
CA GLU A 167 -86.93 -64.86 9.47
C GLU A 167 -88.32 -64.24 9.56
N ALA A 168 -88.44 -62.93 9.33
CA ALA A 168 -89.72 -62.23 9.32
C ALA A 168 -90.69 -62.81 8.27
N ASP A 169 -90.20 -63.10 7.06
CA ASP A 169 -91.00 -63.71 5.99
C ASP A 169 -91.43 -65.15 6.36
N ARG A 170 -90.56 -65.94 6.99
CA ARG A 170 -90.92 -67.27 7.52
C ARG A 170 -92.02 -67.18 8.58
N LEU A 171 -91.91 -66.24 9.52
CA LEU A 171 -92.91 -66.01 10.55
C LEU A 171 -94.25 -65.59 9.94
N ARG A 172 -94.23 -64.71 8.92
CA ARG A 172 -95.44 -64.29 8.19
C ARG A 172 -96.12 -65.48 7.50
N ALA A 173 -95.36 -66.29 6.76
CA ALA A 173 -95.89 -67.49 6.10
C ALA A 173 -96.48 -68.51 7.11
N GLN A 174 -95.82 -68.71 8.26
CA GLN A 174 -96.34 -69.56 9.33
C GLN A 174 -97.65 -69.02 9.93
N ALA A 175 -97.77 -67.70 10.08
CA ALA A 175 -98.99 -67.05 10.57
C ALA A 175 -100.14 -67.20 9.56
N GLU A 176 -99.91 -66.97 8.28
CA GLU A 176 -100.89 -67.15 7.20
C GLU A 176 -101.38 -68.60 7.13
N THR A 177 -100.46 -69.57 7.16
CA THR A 177 -100.80 -71.02 7.13
C THR A 177 -101.62 -71.47 8.36
N ARG A 178 -101.48 -70.78 9.50
CA ARG A 178 -102.27 -71.05 10.72
C ARG A 178 -103.62 -70.33 10.71
N SER A 179 -103.77 -69.25 9.94
CA SER A 179 -105.02 -68.49 9.84
C SER A 179 -106.02 -69.11 8.85
N ASP A 180 -105.56 -69.95 7.91
CA ASP A 180 -106.38 -70.63 6.90
C ASP A 180 -106.86 -72.04 7.32
N ARG A 181 -106.76 -72.39 8.61
CA ARG A 181 -107.17 -73.69 9.17
C ARG A 181 -108.22 -73.52 10.26
#